data_AF-A0A0F9B2L8-F1
#
_entry.id   AF-A0A0F9B2L8-F1
#
_cell.length_a   1.000
_cell.length_b   1.000
_cell.length_c   1.000
_cell.angle_alpha   90.00
_cell.angle_beta   90.00
_cell.angle_gamma   90.00
#
_symmetry.space_group_name_H-M   'P 1'
#
loop_
_entity.id
_entity.type
_entity.pdbx_description
1 polymer ?
#
loop_
_entity_poly.entity_id
_entity_poly.type
_entity_poly.pdbx_seq_one_letter_code
_entity_poly.pdbx_strand_id
1 'polypeptide(L)'
;YSTLGRIVVGVDPPGGATECGIVTAATILTDCLCESDAPYPHFAVVADQSAKLSPNGWANRIVATYQDWTADLIVGEANYGGDMVESNIRTVDSSVSYENVHASRGKRIRAEPIKALYEQGRVHHVGTFSELEAEMVQWIPDESAWSPNRIDALVWALTELAESGEPALWFV
;
A
#
# COMPACT_ATOMS: atom_id res chain seq x y z
N TYR A 1 -21.94 -10.17 -2.15
CA TYR A 1 -20.74 -9.63 -1.48
C TYR A 1 -19.68 -9.47 -2.55
N SER A 2 -19.02 -8.31 -2.63
CA SER A 2 -17.87 -8.17 -3.54
C SER A 2 -16.78 -9.15 -3.11
N THR A 3 -16.24 -9.89 -4.06
CA THR A 3 -15.15 -10.83 -3.78
C THR A 3 -13.84 -10.07 -3.84
N LEU A 4 -13.18 -9.92 -2.68
CA LEU A 4 -11.80 -9.43 -2.65
C LEU A 4 -10.91 -10.46 -3.35
N GLY A 5 -10.14 -10.00 -4.32
CA GLY A 5 -9.11 -10.77 -5.00
C GLY A 5 -7.80 -10.70 -4.23
N ARG A 6 -6.71 -10.39 -4.93
CA ARG A 6 -5.37 -10.24 -4.34
C ARG A 6 -5.35 -9.14 -3.28
N ILE A 7 -4.68 -9.38 -2.16
CA ILE A 7 -4.51 -8.46 -1.03
C ILE A 7 -3.03 -8.17 -0.82
N VAL A 8 -2.67 -6.90 -0.72
CA VAL A 8 -1.29 -6.43 -0.55
C VAL A 8 -1.21 -5.46 0.62
N VAL A 9 -0.17 -5.62 1.44
CA VAL A 9 0.18 -4.69 2.52
C VAL A 9 1.35 -3.83 2.05
N GLY A 10 1.10 -2.54 1.84
CA GLY A 10 2.12 -1.55 1.55
C GLY A 10 2.74 -1.02 2.83
N VAL A 11 4.07 -0.85 2.82
CA VAL A 11 4.86 -0.43 3.97
C VAL A 11 5.81 0.70 3.59
N ASP A 12 5.77 1.80 4.35
CA ASP A 12 6.75 2.88 4.27
C ASP A 12 7.33 3.15 5.68
N PRO A 13 8.46 2.51 6.03
CA PRO A 13 9.08 2.68 7.33
C PRO A 13 9.79 4.04 7.40
N PRO A 14 9.82 4.67 8.58
CA PRO A 14 10.39 6.00 8.72
C PRO A 14 11.92 5.94 8.63
N GLY A 15 12.53 6.89 7.92
CA GLY A 15 13.98 7.15 7.99
C GLY A 15 14.45 7.78 9.31
N GLY A 16 13.58 7.87 10.31
CA GLY A 16 13.81 8.56 11.59
C GLY A 16 12.72 8.25 12.62
N ALA A 17 12.48 9.13 13.58
CA ALA A 17 11.48 8.94 14.65
C ALA A 17 10.04 9.34 14.25
N THR A 18 9.70 9.18 12.97
CA THR A 18 8.35 9.41 12.45
C THR A 18 7.55 8.11 12.45
N GLU A 19 6.35 8.16 11.92
CA GLU A 19 5.45 7.02 11.83
C GLU A 19 5.83 6.05 10.71
N CYS A 20 5.57 4.75 10.90
CA CYS A 20 5.61 3.77 9.83
C CYS A 20 4.25 3.73 9.13
N GLY A 21 4.23 4.01 7.82
CA GLY A 21 3.06 3.80 6.99
C GLY A 21 2.82 2.30 6.82
N ILE A 22 1.60 1.84 7.10
CA ILE A 22 1.16 0.44 6.94
C ILE A 22 -0.27 0.48 6.42
N VAL A 23 -0.44 0.27 5.12
CA VAL A 23 -1.75 0.36 4.45
C VAL A 23 -2.03 -0.92 3.67
N THR A 24 -3.22 -1.49 3.88
CA THR A 24 -3.65 -2.71 3.19
C THR A 24 -4.65 -2.37 2.09
N ALA A 25 -4.40 -2.89 0.90
CA ALA A 25 -5.29 -2.76 -0.25
C ALA A 25 -5.60 -4.12 -0.87
N ALA A 26 -6.73 -4.20 -1.58
CA ALA A 26 -7.20 -5.40 -2.24
C ALA A 26 -7.77 -5.10 -3.62
N THR A 27 -7.63 -6.03 -4.56
CA THR A 27 -8.29 -5.95 -5.87
C THR A 27 -9.76 -6.36 -5.77
N ILE A 28 -10.64 -5.67 -6.50
CA ILE A 28 -12.01 -6.10 -6.77
C ILE A 28 -12.10 -6.37 -8.27
N LEU A 29 -12.33 -7.63 -8.66
CA LEU A 29 -12.34 -8.05 -10.06
C LEU A 29 -13.74 -7.97 -10.70
N THR A 30 -14.80 -8.15 -9.91
CA THR A 30 -16.19 -8.06 -10.34
C THR A 30 -17.06 -7.60 -9.18
N ASP A 31 -18.30 -7.21 -9.47
CA ASP A 31 -19.36 -6.96 -8.49
C ASP A 31 -18.97 -5.95 -7.38
N CYS A 32 -18.22 -4.90 -7.75
CA CYS A 32 -18.02 -3.74 -6.91
C CYS A 32 -19.39 -3.15 -6.55
N LEU A 33 -19.62 -2.90 -5.26
CA LEU A 33 -20.84 -2.23 -4.78
C LEU A 33 -20.84 -0.72 -5.07
N CYS A 34 -19.76 -0.21 -5.65
CA CYS A 34 -19.67 1.17 -6.06
C CYS A 34 -20.58 1.44 -7.28
N GLU A 35 -21.21 2.62 -7.31
CA GLU A 35 -22.00 3.10 -8.45
C GLU A 35 -21.12 3.62 -9.61
N SER A 36 -19.86 3.18 -9.67
CA SER A 36 -18.88 3.66 -10.64
C SER A 36 -18.97 2.84 -11.93
N ASP A 37 -19.18 3.53 -13.06
CA ASP A 37 -19.13 2.93 -14.41
C ASP A 37 -17.69 2.62 -14.88
N ALA A 38 -16.69 2.84 -14.02
CA ALA A 38 -15.29 2.62 -14.37
C ALA A 38 -14.99 1.14 -14.64
N PRO A 39 -14.12 0.84 -15.62
CA PRO A 39 -13.77 -0.54 -15.93
C PRO A 39 -13.03 -1.21 -14.76
N TYR A 40 -13.21 -2.52 -14.64
CA TYR A 40 -12.43 -3.37 -13.73
C TYR A 40 -10.97 -3.50 -14.19
N PRO A 41 -10.03 -3.78 -13.28
CA PRO A 41 -10.23 -3.97 -11.83
C PRO A 41 -10.48 -2.64 -11.09
N HIS A 42 -11.21 -2.74 -9.97
CA HIS A 42 -11.27 -1.71 -8.94
C HIS A 42 -10.37 -2.12 -7.77
N PHE A 43 -10.09 -1.20 -6.86
CA PHE A 43 -9.22 -1.41 -5.71
C PHE A 43 -9.89 -0.90 -4.45
N ALA A 44 -9.77 -1.66 -3.37
CA ALA A 44 -10.25 -1.28 -2.05
C ALA A 44 -9.07 -1.05 -1.11
N VAL A 45 -9.00 0.12 -0.49
CA VAL A 45 -8.20 0.33 0.72
C VAL A 45 -9.04 -0.19 1.87
N VAL A 46 -8.56 -1.24 2.53
CA VAL A 46 -9.35 -1.97 3.53
C VAL A 46 -8.86 -1.72 4.94
N ALA A 47 -7.65 -1.19 5.10
CA ALA A 47 -7.04 -1.05 6.40
C ALA A 47 -5.90 -0.01 6.40
N ASP A 48 -5.88 0.89 7.39
CA ASP A 48 -4.72 1.71 7.77
C ASP A 48 -4.29 1.30 9.19
N GLN A 49 -3.10 0.72 9.29
CA GLN A 49 -2.50 0.27 10.56
C GLN A 49 -1.24 1.08 10.87
N SER A 50 -1.04 2.21 10.21
CA SER A 50 0.12 3.06 10.41
C SER A 50 0.25 3.44 11.90
N ALA A 51 1.49 3.45 12.38
CA ALA A 51 1.77 3.84 13.75
C ALA A 51 3.22 4.26 13.96
N LYS A 52 3.41 5.15 14.94
CA LYS A 52 4.71 5.50 15.48
C LYS A 52 5.18 4.44 16.47
N LEU A 53 6.01 3.51 16.00
CA LEU A 53 6.53 2.37 16.76
C LEU A 53 8.05 2.23 16.61
N SER A 54 8.67 1.44 17.48
CA SER A 54 10.06 1.02 17.30
C SER A 54 10.20 0.08 16.09
N PRO A 55 11.41 -0.17 15.58
CA PRO A 55 11.68 -1.13 14.50
C PRO A 55 10.97 -2.48 14.68
N ASN A 56 11.11 -3.07 15.86
CA ASN A 56 10.44 -4.33 16.18
C ASN A 56 8.91 -4.15 16.29
N GLY A 57 8.44 -3.02 16.82
CA GLY A 57 7.02 -2.75 17.00
C GLY A 57 6.26 -2.65 15.66
N TRP A 58 6.77 -1.90 14.69
CA TRP A 58 6.14 -1.86 13.38
C TRP A 58 6.30 -3.19 12.63
N ALA A 59 7.41 -3.93 12.79
CA ALA A 59 7.58 -5.24 12.16
C ALA A 59 6.52 -6.25 12.63
N ASN A 60 6.29 -6.34 13.95
CA ASN A 60 5.21 -7.16 14.51
C ASN A 60 3.84 -6.73 13.99
N ARG A 61 3.61 -5.42 13.87
CA ARG A 61 2.34 -4.91 13.36
C ARG A 61 2.12 -5.29 11.89
N ILE A 62 3.13 -5.16 11.04
CA ILE A 62 3.05 -5.55 9.62
C ILE A 62 2.72 -7.04 9.50
N VAL A 63 3.41 -7.90 10.27
CA VAL A 63 3.15 -9.35 10.26
C VAL A 63 1.73 -9.67 10.75
N ALA A 64 1.27 -8.99 11.81
CA ALA A 64 -0.11 -9.14 12.28
C ALA A 64 -1.12 -8.72 11.20
N THR A 65 -0.92 -7.56 10.56
CA THR A 65 -1.76 -7.10 9.45
C THR A 65 -1.76 -8.08 8.29
N TYR A 66 -0.60 -8.62 7.92
CA TYR A 66 -0.46 -9.62 6.87
C TYR A 66 -1.27 -10.90 7.18
N GLN A 67 -1.24 -11.36 8.43
CA GLN A 67 -1.99 -12.54 8.87
C GLN A 67 -3.50 -12.27 9.00
N ASP A 68 -3.89 -11.15 9.61
CA ASP A 68 -5.28 -10.75 9.84
C ASP A 68 -6.06 -10.63 8.52
N TRP A 69 -5.40 -10.10 7.49
CA TRP A 69 -5.98 -9.95 6.15
C TRP A 69 -5.71 -11.13 5.22
N THR A 70 -4.94 -12.14 5.67
CA THR A 70 -4.47 -13.24 4.80
C THR A 70 -3.85 -12.68 3.51
N ALA A 71 -3.00 -11.67 3.64
CA ALA A 71 -2.46 -10.94 2.51
C ALA A 71 -1.51 -11.83 1.68
N ASP A 72 -1.45 -11.58 0.38
CA ASP A 72 -0.61 -12.33 -0.55
C ASP A 72 0.84 -11.84 -0.52
N LEU A 73 1.04 -10.54 -0.30
CA LEU A 73 2.35 -9.88 -0.39
C LEU A 73 2.45 -8.66 0.53
N ILE A 74 3.63 -8.45 1.09
CA ILE A 74 4.06 -7.19 1.68
C ILE A 74 5.00 -6.50 0.70
N VAL A 75 4.75 -5.23 0.38
CA VAL A 75 5.61 -4.43 -0.51
C VAL A 75 6.13 -3.21 0.24
N GLY A 76 7.43 -2.95 0.16
CA GLY A 76 8.05 -1.82 0.86
C GLY A 76 9.32 -1.31 0.20
N GLU A 77 9.60 -0.02 0.41
CA GLU A 77 10.73 0.66 -0.22
C GLU A 77 12.08 0.26 0.40
N ALA A 78 13.00 -0.18 -0.46
CA ALA A 78 14.39 -0.44 -0.10
C ALA A 78 15.19 0.88 -0.08
N ASN A 79 15.15 1.62 1.03
CA ASN A 79 16.05 2.75 1.25
C ASN A 79 17.40 2.28 1.84
N TYR A 80 18.29 3.20 2.26
CA TYR A 80 19.62 2.91 2.90
C TYR A 80 19.50 2.13 4.24
N GLY A 81 18.81 0.99 4.22
CA GLY A 81 18.21 0.26 5.33
C GLY A 81 17.08 -0.71 4.89
N GLY A 82 16.77 -0.85 3.60
CA GLY A 82 15.76 -1.75 3.04
C GLY A 82 15.99 -3.22 3.38
N ASP A 83 17.25 -3.66 3.32
CA ASP A 83 17.68 -4.96 3.84
C ASP A 83 17.30 -5.12 5.32
N MET A 84 17.31 -4.04 6.11
CA MET A 84 16.89 -4.08 7.51
C MET A 84 15.37 -4.15 7.65
N VAL A 85 14.59 -3.60 6.72
CA VAL A 85 13.12 -3.68 6.78
C VAL A 85 12.67 -5.12 6.55
N GLU A 86 13.12 -5.71 5.45
CA GLU A 86 12.85 -7.11 5.14
C GLU A 86 13.40 -8.02 6.24
N SER A 87 14.65 -7.81 6.68
CA SER A 87 15.25 -8.62 7.74
C SER A 87 14.49 -8.52 9.07
N ASN A 88 14.02 -7.33 9.45
CA ASN A 88 13.24 -7.16 10.68
C ASN A 88 11.90 -7.89 10.59
N ILE A 89 11.21 -7.78 9.46
CA ILE A 89 9.93 -8.47 9.22
C ILE A 89 10.15 -9.99 9.22
N ARG A 90 11.17 -10.49 8.51
CA ARG A 90 11.51 -11.92 8.47
C ARG A 90 12.05 -12.48 9.79
N THR A 91 12.56 -11.62 10.67
CA THR A 91 12.93 -12.02 12.03
C THR A 91 11.69 -12.29 12.89
N VAL A 92 10.60 -11.56 12.65
CA VAL A 92 9.31 -11.81 13.30
C VAL A 92 8.64 -13.06 12.71
N ASP A 93 8.57 -13.15 11.37
CA ASP A 93 8.02 -14.30 10.67
C ASP A 93 8.74 -14.50 9.33
N SER A 94 9.52 -15.57 9.22
CA SER A 94 10.28 -15.87 8.02
C SER A 94 9.44 -16.33 6.84
N SER A 95 8.17 -16.71 7.06
CA SER A 95 7.28 -17.26 6.04
C SER A 95 6.59 -16.19 5.19
N VAL A 96 6.65 -14.93 5.61
CA VAL A 96 6.00 -13.81 4.91
C VAL A 96 6.55 -13.61 3.50
N SER A 97 5.65 -13.38 2.56
CA SER A 97 6.00 -12.92 1.22
C SER A 97 6.30 -11.41 1.28
N TYR A 98 7.52 -11.02 0.95
CA TYR A 98 7.97 -9.63 1.00
C TYR A 98 8.69 -9.28 -0.31
N GLU A 99 8.34 -8.15 -0.90
CA GLU A 99 8.96 -7.61 -2.10
C GLU A 99 9.59 -6.23 -1.83
N ASN A 100 10.89 -6.14 -2.13
CA ASN A 100 11.66 -4.91 -2.02
C ASN A 100 11.54 -4.10 -3.31
N VAL A 101 10.93 -2.93 -3.23
CA VAL A 101 10.83 -2.00 -4.35
C VAL A 101 11.83 -0.85 -4.17
N HIS A 102 12.45 -0.42 -5.27
CA HIS A 102 13.37 0.71 -5.24
C HIS A 102 12.68 1.94 -5.84
N ALA A 103 12.64 3.04 -5.08
CA ALA A 103 12.15 4.29 -5.63
C ALA A 103 13.11 4.81 -6.71
N SER A 104 12.73 4.61 -7.97
CA SER A 104 13.48 5.13 -9.13
C SER A 104 13.14 6.58 -9.46
N ARG A 105 12.04 7.10 -8.91
CA ARG A 105 11.51 8.44 -9.19
C ARG A 105 11.00 9.08 -7.90
N GLY A 106 10.94 10.42 -7.89
CA GLY A 106 10.42 11.18 -6.75
C GLY A 106 8.96 10.84 -6.43
N LYS A 107 8.56 11.05 -5.17
CA LYS A 107 7.23 10.70 -4.61
C LYS A 107 6.06 11.16 -5.49
N ARG A 108 6.14 12.39 -6.02
CA ARG A 108 5.14 12.95 -6.94
C ARG A 108 4.89 12.05 -8.15
N ILE A 109 5.95 11.59 -8.80
CA ILE A 109 5.86 10.78 -10.02
C ILE A 109 5.36 9.37 -9.69
N ARG A 110 5.73 8.83 -8.52
CA ARG A 110 5.20 7.53 -8.05
C ARG A 110 3.69 7.59 -7.75
N ALA A 111 3.22 8.70 -7.18
CA ALA A 111 1.81 8.87 -6.82
C ALA A 111 0.88 9.17 -8.02
N GLU A 112 1.43 9.66 -9.13
CA GLU A 112 0.65 10.12 -10.30
C GLU A 112 -0.25 9.02 -10.93
N PRO A 113 0.22 7.78 -11.17
CA PRO A 113 -0.65 6.71 -11.67
C PRO A 113 -1.78 6.37 -10.70
N ILE A 114 -1.51 6.41 -9.40
CA ILE A 114 -2.50 6.10 -8.36
C ILE A 114 -3.55 7.20 -8.25
N LYS A 115 -3.13 8.47 -8.33
CA LYS A 115 -4.04 9.61 -8.46
C LYS A 115 -5.00 9.43 -9.65
N ALA A 116 -4.49 8.99 -10.80
CA ALA A 116 -5.33 8.75 -11.98
C ALA A 116 -6.39 7.65 -11.73
N LEU A 117 -6.07 6.60 -10.96
CA LEU A 117 -7.05 5.58 -10.56
C LEU A 117 -8.14 6.14 -9.63
N TYR A 118 -7.78 7.03 -8.70
CA TYR A 118 -8.76 7.75 -7.88
C TYR A 118 -9.67 8.64 -8.74
N GLU A 119 -9.11 9.40 -9.68
CA GLU A 119 -9.87 10.27 -10.59
C GLU A 119 -10.81 9.49 -11.51
N GLN A 120 -10.44 8.26 -11.88
CA GLN A 120 -11.29 7.34 -12.62
C GLN A 120 -12.38 6.70 -11.76
N GLY A 121 -12.42 6.94 -10.45
CA GLY A 121 -13.38 6.29 -9.54
C GLY A 121 -13.15 4.80 -9.38
N ARG A 122 -11.89 4.34 -9.48
CA ARG A 122 -11.50 2.92 -9.37
C ARG A 122 -10.90 2.54 -8.02
N VAL A 123 -10.61 3.50 -7.15
CA VAL A 123 -10.09 3.24 -5.80
C VAL A 123 -11.12 3.66 -4.76
N HIS A 124 -11.42 2.77 -3.82
CA HIS A 124 -12.47 2.93 -2.82
C HIS A 124 -11.90 2.71 -1.42
N HIS A 125 -12.27 3.54 -0.46
CA HIS A 125 -11.91 3.34 0.96
C HIS A 125 -13.04 2.59 1.65
N VAL A 126 -12.76 1.40 2.17
CA VAL A 126 -13.74 0.55 2.86
C VAL A 126 -13.60 0.77 4.36
N GLY A 127 -14.17 1.87 4.83
CA GLY A 127 -14.08 2.31 6.22
C GLY A 127 -13.84 3.81 6.32
N THR A 128 -13.30 4.24 7.46
CA THR A 128 -12.84 5.62 7.66
C THR A 128 -11.39 5.57 8.09
N PHE A 129 -10.52 6.19 7.30
CA PHE A 129 -9.08 6.21 7.56
C PHE A 129 -8.62 7.66 7.74
N SER A 130 -9.12 8.33 8.77
CA SER A 130 -9.03 9.79 8.91
C SER A 130 -7.60 10.34 8.84
N GLU A 131 -6.60 9.61 9.34
CA GLU A 131 -5.20 10.06 9.26
C GLU A 131 -4.62 9.88 7.86
N LEU A 132 -4.89 8.76 7.18
CA LEU A 132 -4.55 8.58 5.77
C LEU A 132 -5.23 9.61 4.88
N GLU A 133 -6.54 9.79 5.05
CA GLU A 133 -7.34 10.77 4.31
C GLU A 133 -6.85 12.21 4.56
N ALA A 134 -6.47 12.53 5.81
CA ALA A 134 -5.86 13.81 6.15
C ALA A 134 -4.53 14.01 5.41
N GLU A 135 -3.65 13.00 5.36
CA GLU A 135 -2.44 13.10 4.56
C GLU A 135 -2.78 13.35 3.08
N MET A 136 -3.73 12.59 2.51
CA MET A 136 -4.12 12.69 1.10
C MET A 136 -4.61 14.09 0.70
N VAL A 137 -5.24 14.84 1.60
CA VAL A 137 -5.75 16.19 1.30
C VAL A 137 -4.82 17.32 1.74
N GLN A 138 -3.87 17.06 2.65
CA GLN A 138 -2.95 18.08 3.18
C GLN A 138 -1.59 18.05 2.49
N TRP A 139 -1.16 16.89 1.99
CA TRP A 139 0.14 16.76 1.38
C TRP A 139 0.16 17.33 -0.04
N ILE A 140 1.01 18.33 -0.24
CA ILE A 140 1.28 18.94 -1.54
C ILE A 140 2.67 18.49 -2.00
N PRO A 141 2.78 17.82 -3.16
CA PRO A 141 4.06 17.44 -3.73
C PRO A 141 4.99 18.63 -3.89
N ASP A 142 6.28 18.43 -3.59
CA ASP A 142 7.35 19.44 -3.74
C ASP A 142 7.21 20.70 -2.84
N GLU A 143 6.09 20.88 -2.13
CA GLU A 143 5.85 22.00 -1.19
C GLU A 143 5.86 21.57 0.29
N SER A 144 5.40 20.35 0.58
CA SER A 144 5.31 19.86 1.95
C SER A 144 6.69 19.50 2.52
N ALA A 145 7.02 20.05 3.68
CA ALA A 145 8.29 19.79 4.38
C ALA A 145 8.34 18.43 5.11
N TRP A 146 7.25 17.65 5.05
CA TRP A 146 7.10 16.37 5.74
C TRP A 146 6.80 15.25 4.73
N SER A 147 7.16 14.02 5.13
CA SER A 147 7.02 12.81 4.32
C SER A 147 5.63 12.19 4.52
N PRO A 148 4.86 11.90 3.47
CA PRO A 148 3.52 11.35 3.58
C PRO A 148 3.53 9.83 3.68
N ASN A 149 4.00 9.33 4.82
CA ASN A 149 4.32 7.91 4.98
C ASN A 149 3.11 6.99 4.72
N ARG A 150 1.88 7.40 5.05
CA ARG A 150 0.68 6.60 4.74
C ARG A 150 0.36 6.61 3.26
N ILE A 151 0.49 7.76 2.60
CA ILE A 151 0.30 7.86 1.14
C ILE A 151 1.36 7.01 0.43
N ASP A 152 2.62 7.06 0.87
CA ASP A 152 3.69 6.25 0.27
C ASP A 152 3.37 4.76 0.39
N ALA A 153 2.97 4.29 1.58
CA ALA A 153 2.52 2.91 1.79
C ALA A 153 1.31 2.55 0.90
N LEU A 154 0.30 3.42 0.83
CA LEU A 154 -0.87 3.25 -0.03
C LEU A 154 -0.47 3.14 -1.51
N VAL A 155 0.43 4.01 -1.97
CA VAL A 155 0.92 4.02 -3.35
C VAL A 155 1.61 2.71 -3.66
N TRP A 156 2.45 2.20 -2.76
CA TRP A 156 3.10 0.91 -2.97
C TRP A 156 2.09 -0.24 -3.12
N ALA A 157 1.12 -0.33 -2.21
CA ALA A 157 0.11 -1.38 -2.26
C ALA A 157 -0.71 -1.33 -3.56
N LEU A 158 -1.17 -0.13 -3.96
CA LEU A 158 -1.99 0.04 -5.16
C LEU A 158 -1.20 -0.12 -6.46
N THR A 159 0.07 0.29 -6.50
CA THR A 159 0.93 0.06 -7.66
C THR A 159 1.12 -1.43 -7.90
N GLU A 160 1.45 -2.18 -6.86
CA GLU A 160 1.63 -3.64 -6.96
C GLU A 160 0.35 -4.35 -7.44
N LEU A 161 -0.82 -3.96 -6.91
CA LEU A 161 -2.10 -4.50 -7.36
C LEU A 161 -2.45 -4.11 -8.80
N ALA A 162 -2.10 -2.88 -9.22
CA ALA A 162 -2.37 -2.41 -10.58
C ALA A 162 -1.47 -3.08 -11.61
N GLU A 163 -0.20 -3.32 -11.29
CA GLU A 163 0.77 -3.94 -12.21
C GLU A 163 0.56 -5.46 -12.32
N SER A 164 0.13 -6.11 -11.24
CA SER A 164 -0.22 -7.53 -11.24
C SER A 164 -1.60 -7.86 -11.82
N GLY A 165 -2.44 -6.84 -12.01
CA GLY A 165 -3.79 -6.96 -12.56
C GLY A 165 -3.85 -7.09 -14.08
N GLU A 166 -2.73 -6.99 -14.79
CA GLU A 166 -2.65 -7.37 -16.20
C GLU A 166 -2.67 -8.90 -16.29
N PRO A 167 -3.72 -9.56 -16.82
CA PRO A 167 -3.58 -10.93 -17.24
C PRO A 167 -2.46 -10.91 -18.29
N ALA A 168 -1.40 -11.66 -18.05
CA ALA A 168 -0.36 -11.86 -19.03
C ALA A 168 -1.01 -12.48 -20.28
N LEU A 169 -1.40 -11.65 -21.25
CA LEU A 169 -1.88 -12.07 -22.55
C LEU A 169 -0.66 -12.58 -23.32
N TRP A 170 -0.25 -13.80 -23.05
CA TRP A 170 0.67 -14.55 -23.90
C TRP A 170 -0.04 -15.82 -24.43
N PHE A 171 -0.26 -15.80 -25.74
CA PHE A 171 -0.50 -16.90 -26.68
C PHE A 171 -1.30 -18.14 -26.25
N VAL A 172 -2.52 -18.27 -26.80
CA VAL A 172 -3.01 -19.52 -27.42
C VAL A 172 -3.63 -19.18 -28.77
#